data_AF-A0A382RBN9-F1
#
_entry.id   AF-A0A382RBN9-F1
#
_cell.length_a   1.000
_cell.length_b   1.000
_cell.length_c   1.000
_cell.angle_alpha   90.00
_cell.angle_beta   90.00
_cell.angle_gamma   90.00
#
_symmetry.space_group_name_H-M   'P 1'
#
loop_
_entity.id
_entity.type
_entity.pdbx_description
1 polymer ?
#
loop_
_entity_poly.entity_id
_entity_poly.type
_entity_poly.pdbx_seq_one_letter_code
_entity_poly.pdbx_strand_id
1 'polypeptide(L)' 'MITKRNSANKERTLLVGVIHRTNTEEIIAEHLEELTLLADTAGADVVGLITQKIQKINPVYYIGKGKAEQVIN' A
#
# COMPACT_ATOMS: atom_id res chain seq x y z
N MET A 1 5.97 -26.21 -5.32
CA MET A 1 4.49 -26.14 -5.19
C MET A 1 4.06 -24.76 -5.66
N ILE A 2 3.32 -24.68 -6.77
CA ILE A 2 2.78 -23.41 -7.26
C ILE A 2 1.29 -23.45 -6.91
N THR A 3 0.90 -22.77 -5.84
CA THR A 3 -0.51 -22.72 -5.42
C THR A 3 -1.28 -21.90 -6.45
N LYS A 4 -2.13 -22.57 -7.22
CA LYS A 4 -3.05 -21.94 -8.17
C LYS A 4 -4.06 -21.12 -7.36
N ARG A 5 -3.83 -19.81 -7.27
CA ARG A 5 -4.81 -18.87 -6.70
C ARG A 5 -6.03 -18.85 -7.64
N ASN A 6 -7.21 -19.06 -7.06
CA ASN A 6 -8.48 -19.15 -7.78
C ASN A 6 -8.65 -17.92 -8.68
N SER A 7 -8.59 -18.11 -10.00
CA SER A 7 -8.46 -17.04 -11.02
C SER A 7 -9.74 -16.23 -11.26
N ALA A 8 -10.71 -16.30 -10.34
CA ALA A 8 -12.02 -15.67 -10.48
C ALA A 8 -12.27 -14.54 -9.48
N ASN A 9 -11.45 -14.38 -8.45
CA ASN A 9 -11.59 -13.30 -7.47
C ASN A 9 -10.30 -12.50 -7.39
N LYS A 10 -10.40 -11.18 -7.65
CA LYS A 10 -9.29 -10.26 -7.47
C LYS A 10 -8.80 -10.30 -6.01
N GLU A 11 -7.50 -10.12 -5.81
CA GLU A 11 -6.94 -10.12 -4.46
C GLU A 11 -7.21 -8.79 -3.76
N ARG A 12 -7.99 -8.82 -2.67
CA ARG A 12 -8.23 -7.63 -1.85
C ARG A 12 -6.91 -7.05 -1.37
N THR A 13 -6.67 -5.80 -1.71
CA THR A 13 -5.38 -5.13 -1.54
C THR A 13 -5.58 -3.77 -0.89
N LEU A 14 -4.77 -3.49 0.12
CA LEU A 14 -4.68 -2.17 0.74
C LEU A 14 -3.37 -1.53 0.30
N LEU A 15 -3.44 -0.32 -0.27
CA LEU A 15 -2.25 0.42 -0.68
C LEU A 15 -1.80 1.37 0.42
N VAL A 16 -0.48 1.46 0.62
CA VAL A 16 0.14 2.18 1.73
C VAL A 16 1.19 3.16 1.22
N GLY A 17 0.91 4.46 1.34
CA GLY A 17 1.83 5.54 1.00
C GLY A 17 2.61 6.06 2.22
N VAL A 18 3.87 6.42 2.02
CA VAL A 18 4.70 7.05 3.05
C VAL A 18 5.13 8.43 2.61
N ILE A 19 4.76 9.44 3.40
CA ILE A 19 5.20 10.82 3.20
C ILE A 19 6.40 11.05 4.10
N HIS A 20 7.56 11.24 3.49
CA HIS A 20 8.84 11.40 4.20
C HIS A 20 9.73 12.40 3.45
N ARG A 21 10.26 13.40 4.20
CA ARG A 21 11.30 14.42 3.88
C ARG A 21 11.40 14.96 2.45
N THR A 22 11.58 14.08 1.48
CA THR A 22 11.78 14.35 0.06
C THR A 22 10.50 14.28 -0.76
N ASN A 23 9.42 13.72 -0.21
CA ASN A 23 8.16 13.52 -0.93
C ASN A 23 7.04 14.31 -0.24
N THR A 24 6.29 15.07 -1.03
CA THR A 24 5.11 15.83 -0.59
C THR A 24 3.89 14.93 -0.53
N GLU A 25 2.83 15.40 0.10
CA GLU A 25 1.55 14.69 0.16
C GLU A 25 0.94 14.52 -1.25
N GLU A 26 1.11 15.54 -2.09
CA GLU A 26 0.68 15.56 -3.50
C GLU A 26 1.41 14.49 -4.33
N ILE A 27 2.74 14.42 -4.26
CA ILE A 27 3.53 13.40 -4.98
C ILE A 27 3.11 11.99 -4.56
N ILE A 28 2.86 11.77 -3.26
CA ILE A 28 2.42 10.46 -2.77
C ILE A 28 1.00 10.13 -3.22
N ALA A 29 0.11 11.12 -3.34
CA ALA A 29 -1.22 10.92 -3.91
C ALA A 29 -1.13 10.50 -5.39
N GLU A 30 -0.34 11.20 -6.20
CA GLU A 30 -0.11 10.85 -7.61
C GLU A 30 0.45 9.43 -7.76
N HIS A 31 1.46 9.07 -6.97
CA HIS A 31 2.03 7.72 -6.99
C HIS A 31 1.00 6.64 -6.60
N LEU A 32 0.12 6.95 -5.64
CA LEU A 32 -0.92 6.01 -5.19
C LEU A 32 -2.03 5.86 -6.24
N GLU A 33 -2.38 6.91 -6.98
CA GLU A 33 -3.28 6.84 -8.12
C GLU A 33 -2.71 5.95 -9.22
N GLU A 34 -1.45 6.18 -9.61
CA GLU A 34 -0.78 5.33 -10.60
C GLU A 34 -0.69 3.87 -10.12
N LEU A 35 -0.30 3.64 -8.86
CA LEU A 35 -0.20 2.31 -8.29
C LEU A 35 -1.57 1.60 -8.26
N THR A 36 -2.66 2.34 -8.07
CA THR A 36 -4.02 1.80 -8.13
C THR A 36 -4.34 1.25 -9.52
N LEU A 37 -4.00 1.99 -10.58
CA LEU A 37 -4.18 1.53 -11.95
C LEU A 37 -3.33 0.29 -12.26
N LEU A 38 -2.06 0.31 -11.84
CA LEU A 38 -1.16 -0.83 -12.01
C LEU A 38 -1.69 -2.07 -11.27
N ALA A 39 -2.13 -1.91 -10.02
CA ALA A 39 -2.68 -2.98 -9.20
C ALA A 39 -3.96 -3.58 -9.82
N ASP A 40 -4.85 -2.73 -10.35
CA ASP A 40 -6.08 -3.19 -11.01
C ASP A 40 -5.79 -4.10 -12.21
N THR A 41 -4.83 -3.70 -13.07
CA THR A 41 -4.40 -4.52 -14.22
C THR A 41 -3.70 -5.82 -13.81
N ALA A 42 -3.08 -5.83 -12.62
CA ALA A 42 -2.43 -7.00 -12.04
C ALA A 42 -3.42 -7.96 -11.34
N GLY A 43 -4.72 -7.64 -11.32
CA GLY A 43 -5.75 -8.47 -10.69
C GLY A 43 -5.92 -8.24 -9.19
N ALA A 44 -5.46 -7.09 -8.67
CA ALA A 44 -5.75 -6.66 -7.32
C ALA A 44 -7.09 -5.91 -7.26
N ASP A 45 -7.85 -6.12 -6.19
CA ASP A 45 -9.02 -5.32 -5.82
C ASP A 45 -8.57 -4.33 -4.75
N VAL A 46 -8.30 -3.09 -5.14
CA VAL A 46 -7.83 -2.06 -4.20
C VAL A 46 -9.02 -1.60 -3.34
N VAL A 47 -9.06 -2.08 -2.10
CA VAL A 47 -10.16 -1.84 -1.16
C VAL A 47 -9.94 -0.62 -0.26
N GLY A 48 -8.78 0.02 -0.37
CA GLY A 48 -8.47 1.22 0.39
C GLY A 48 -7.04 1.73 0.18
N LEU A 49 -6.86 2.98 0.59
CA LEU A 49 -5.62 3.72 0.52
C LEU A 49 -5.35 4.28 1.91
N ILE A 50 -4.13 4.08 2.42
CA ILE A 50 -3.69 4.73 3.65
C ILE A 50 -2.38 5.45 3.41
N THR A 51 -2.20 6.57 4.09
CA THR A 51 -0.93 7.29 4.11
C THR A 51 -0.42 7.42 5.54
N GLN A 52 0.90 7.47 5.68
CA GLN A 52 1.56 7.73 6.94
C GLN A 52 2.70 8.74 6.72
N LYS A 53 2.63 9.84 7.48
CA LYS A 53 3.73 10.80 7.56
C LYS A 53 4.73 10.33 8.61
N ILE A 54 6.01 10.21 8.23
CA ILE A 54 7.07 9.77 9.15
C ILE A 54 8.31 10.66 9.00
N GLN A 55 9.08 10.79 10.09
CA GLN A 55 10.36 11.50 10.08
C GLN A 55 11.55 10.60 9.72
N LYS A 56 11.40 9.29 9.90
CA LYS A 56 12.39 8.25 9.60
C LYS A 56 11.67 6.94 9.30
N ILE A 57 12.09 6.24 8.25
CA ILE A 57 11.58 4.91 7.88
C ILE A 57 11.94 3.90 8.96
N ASN A 58 10.96 3.09 9.38
CA ASN A 58 11.23 1.92 10.21
C ASN A 58 11.69 0.78 9.30
N PRO A 59 12.91 0.24 9.46
CA PRO A 59 13.44 -0.77 8.53
C PRO A 59 12.69 -2.11 8.57
N VAL A 60 11.92 -2.38 9.64
CA VAL A 60 11.14 -3.62 9.80
C VAL A 60 9.75 -3.47 9.21
N TYR A 61 9.07 -2.34 9.49
CA TYR A 61 7.64 -2.16 9.16
C TYR A 61 7.36 -1.10 8.10
N TYR A 62 8.36 -0.35 7.66
CA TYR A 62 8.26 0.83 6.79
C TYR A 62 7.48 2.01 7.39
N ILE A 63 6.20 1.81 7.74
CA ILE A 63 5.25 2.78 8.34
C ILE A 63 5.32 2.87 9.88
N GLY A 64 6.03 1.94 10.52
CA GLY A 64 6.17 1.84 11.98
C GLY A 64 5.23 0.81 12.62
N LYS A 65 5.63 0.26 13.77
CA LYS A 65 4.96 -0.86 14.44
C LYS A 65 3.48 -0.57 14.75
N GLY A 66 3.17 0.55 15.41
CA GLY A 66 1.79 0.87 15.80
C GLY A 66 0.86 1.04 14.61
N LYS A 67 1.35 1.64 13.51
CA LYS A 67 0.56 1.76 12.27
C LYS A 67 0.37 0.41 11.58
N ALA A 68 1.39 -0.45 11.56
CA ALA A 68 1.26 -1.80 11.04
C ALA A 68 0.25 -2.65 11.84
N GLU A 69 0.25 -2.53 13.16
CA GLU A 69 -0.75 -3.17 14.02
C GLU A 69 -2.18 -2.66 13.74
N GLN A 70 -2.36 -1.36 13.48
CA GLN A 70 -3.65 -0.79 13.08
C GLN A 70 -4.15 -1.25 11.70
N VAL A 71 -3.24 -1.67 10.81
CA VAL A 71 -3.62 -2.16 9.47
C VAL A 71 -4.11 -3.61 9.51
N ILE A 72 -3.61 -4.38 10.48
CA ILE A 72 -3.92 -5.82 10.62
C ILE A 72 -5.20 -6.05 11.43
N ASN A 73 -5.50 -5.18 12.39
CA ASN A 73 -6.66 -5.31 13.29
C ASN A 73 -7.85 -4.48 12.79
#